data_AF-A0A5R2NLQ2-F1
#
_entry.id   AF-A0A5R2NLQ2-F1
#
_cell.length_a   1.000
_cell.length_b   1.000
_cell.length_c   1.000
_cell.angle_alpha   90.00
_cell.angle_beta   90.00
_cell.angle_gamma   90.00
#
_symmetry.space_group_name_H-M   'P 1'
#
loop_
_entity.id
_entity.type
_entity.pdbx_description
1 polymer ?
#
loop_
_entity_poly.entity_id
_entity_poly.type
_entity_poly.pdbx_seq_one_letter_code
_entity_poly.pdbx_strand_id
1 'polypeptide(L)'
;MLPDGRLVRIGGEYEDWYDPDFYIYNDVIVTDAEGRTEIFGYPDKVFPPTDFHTANLVDDRIFIMGNLSYPFVRTGTMQVLVLDTISYRIDRFQTTGEAPPWIHKHSSELVENGRAILVRGGLICGSQWPALVENIDDWRLGLNTGRWERLTRRPWTRFTFVRTDGMPNHLYWLGRLLKDRARGKSESKSGFRAEFLRDLGADPRLDLLETLYAPDIPHSKIPEIADEYRVHRLCVEGVTVRYVEGSDDIKVTVEGVLPDQTVEATRLDLLTKLEAIENASIDCITVTV
;
A
#
# COMPACT_ATOMS: atom_id res chain seq x y z
N MET A 1 22.28 10.67 4.66
CA MET A 1 23.65 11.10 4.97
C MET A 1 23.69 12.62 4.91
N LEU A 2 24.28 13.27 5.91
CA LEU A 2 24.43 14.72 5.96
C LEU A 2 25.68 15.17 5.18
N PRO A 3 25.79 16.45 4.78
CA PRO A 3 26.94 16.97 4.03
C PRO A 3 28.27 16.86 4.76
N ASP A 4 28.26 16.79 6.09
CA ASP A 4 29.45 16.65 6.94
C ASP A 4 29.88 15.18 7.16
N GLY A 5 29.24 14.23 6.46
CA GLY A 5 29.57 12.81 6.54
C GLY A 5 28.81 12.04 7.63
N ARG A 6 28.03 12.71 8.50
CA ARG A 6 27.21 12.02 9.49
C ARG A 6 26.10 11.20 8.82
N LEU A 7 25.91 9.97 9.27
CA LEU A 7 24.78 9.12 8.91
C LEU A 7 23.72 9.19 10.01
N VAL A 8 22.54 9.70 9.67
CA VAL A 8 21.39 9.77 10.56
C VAL A 8 20.37 8.71 10.13
N ARG A 9 20.03 7.80 11.04
CA ARG A 9 18.95 6.82 10.92
C ARG A 9 17.84 7.22 11.88
N ILE A 10 16.59 7.13 11.44
CA ILE A 10 15.43 7.67 12.14
C ILE A 10 14.40 6.55 12.18
N GLY A 11 13.95 6.13 13.37
CA GLY A 11 12.93 5.09 13.54
C GLY A 11 13.19 3.80 12.76
N GLY A 12 12.12 3.22 12.22
CA GLY A 12 12.11 1.94 11.52
C GLY A 12 11.38 0.86 12.31
N GLU A 13 11.44 -0.37 11.80
CA GLU A 13 10.87 -1.55 12.45
C GLU A 13 11.91 -2.66 12.56
N TYR A 14 11.66 -3.58 13.49
CA TYR A 14 12.37 -4.85 13.63
C TYR A 14 11.38 -6.00 13.49
N GLU A 15 11.75 -7.00 12.69
CA GLU A 15 10.94 -8.17 12.31
C GLU A 15 9.64 -7.86 11.57
N ASP A 16 8.93 -8.92 11.18
CA ASP A 16 7.59 -8.83 10.62
C ASP A 16 6.54 -8.77 11.74
N TRP A 17 5.39 -8.15 11.47
CA TRP A 17 4.32 -7.89 12.46
C TRP A 17 3.77 -9.12 13.20
N TYR A 18 3.97 -10.33 12.67
CA TYR A 18 3.55 -11.60 13.29
C TYR A 18 4.61 -12.20 14.22
N ASP A 19 5.81 -11.61 14.26
CA ASP A 19 6.85 -11.98 15.20
C ASP A 19 6.55 -11.38 16.60
N PRO A 20 6.66 -12.16 17.69
CA PRO A 20 6.47 -11.65 19.04
C PRO A 20 7.44 -10.53 19.42
N ASP A 21 8.59 -10.43 18.76
CA ASP A 21 9.61 -9.40 18.97
C ASP A 21 9.46 -8.22 17.99
N PHE A 22 8.30 -8.07 17.32
CA PHE A 22 8.03 -6.92 16.45
C PHE A 22 7.97 -5.60 17.22
N TYR A 23 8.82 -4.66 16.84
CA TYR A 23 8.83 -3.30 17.40
C TYR A 23 9.00 -2.24 16.31
N ILE A 24 8.20 -1.18 16.41
CA ILE A 24 8.42 0.06 15.67
C ILE A 24 9.16 1.03 16.57
N TYR A 25 10.31 1.52 16.11
CA TYR A 25 11.16 2.40 16.90
C TYR A 25 10.83 3.89 16.71
N ASN A 26 11.25 4.66 17.70
CA ASN A 26 11.20 6.12 17.73
C ASN A 26 12.51 6.73 18.23
N ASP A 27 13.63 6.09 17.93
CA ASP A 27 14.96 6.61 18.21
C ASP A 27 15.59 7.25 16.96
N VAL A 28 16.63 8.04 17.19
CA VAL A 28 17.50 8.58 16.16
C VAL A 28 18.91 8.09 16.45
N ILE A 29 19.52 7.42 15.48
CA ILE A 29 20.89 6.92 15.58
C ILE A 29 21.76 7.76 14.66
N VAL A 30 22.80 8.35 15.23
CA VAL A 30 23.77 9.17 14.51
C VAL A 30 25.11 8.46 14.54
N THR A 31 25.71 8.27 13.38
CA THR A 31 27.08 7.78 13.25
C THR A 31 27.93 8.82 12.53
N ASP A 32 29.04 9.24 13.13
CA ASP A 32 29.97 10.18 12.50
C ASP A 32 30.90 9.50 11.47
N ALA A 33 31.74 10.29 10.81
CA ALA A 33 32.65 9.80 9.78
C ALA A 33 33.71 8.82 10.34
N GLU A 34 34.00 8.91 11.63
CA GLU A 34 34.93 8.06 12.37
C GLU A 34 34.25 6.78 12.92
N GLY A 35 32.94 6.64 12.75
CA GLY A 35 32.17 5.48 13.17
C GLY A 35 31.71 5.53 14.64
N ARG A 36 31.82 6.65 15.34
CA ARG A 36 31.23 6.81 16.67
C ARG A 36 29.72 6.93 16.53
N THR A 37 29.00 6.20 17.38
CA THR A 37 27.54 6.12 17.34
C THR A 37 26.92 6.70 18.60
N GLU A 38 25.95 7.58 18.43
CA GLU A 38 25.08 8.10 19.47
C GLU A 38 23.63 7.73 19.18
N ILE A 39 22.87 7.39 20.22
CA ILE A 39 21.47 6.98 20.14
C ILE A 39 20.64 7.95 20.96
N PHE A 40 19.68 8.61 20.32
CA PHE A 40 18.76 9.56 20.93
C PHE A 40 17.39 8.90 21.06
N GLY A 41 16.97 8.66 22.30
CA GLY A 41 15.63 8.17 22.62
C GLY A 41 14.65 9.32 22.85
N TYR A 42 13.43 9.17 22.38
CA TYR A 42 12.39 10.21 22.49
C TYR A 42 11.15 9.67 23.20
N PRO A 43 10.44 10.51 23.99
CA PRO A 43 9.10 10.18 24.43
C PRO A 43 8.12 10.12 23.24
N ASP A 44 7.16 9.21 23.26
CA ASP A 44 6.14 9.04 22.19
C ASP A 44 5.39 10.33 21.83
N LYS A 45 5.18 11.20 22.83
CA LYS A 45 4.53 12.50 22.64
C LYS A 45 5.33 13.47 21.75
N VAL A 46 6.65 13.28 21.67
CA VAL A 46 7.59 14.08 20.87
C VAL A 46 7.80 13.41 19.52
N PHE A 47 8.19 12.14 19.55
CA PHE A 47 8.39 11.32 18.37
C PHE A 47 7.77 9.95 18.63
N PRO A 48 6.58 9.66 18.06
CA PRO A 48 5.96 8.36 18.21
C PRO A 48 6.66 7.31 17.32
N PRO A 49 6.48 6.01 17.59
CA PRO A 49 6.95 4.92 16.74
C PRO A 49 6.67 5.17 15.26
N THR A 50 7.72 5.18 14.43
CA THR A 50 7.67 5.65 13.04
C THR A 50 8.50 4.78 12.10
N ASP A 51 7.82 4.13 11.14
CA ASP A 51 8.34 3.24 10.10
C ASP A 51 7.78 3.63 8.71
N PHE A 52 8.41 3.16 7.63
CA PHE A 52 7.98 3.43 6.24
C PHE A 52 7.72 4.91 5.89
N HIS A 53 8.34 5.82 6.63
CA HIS A 53 8.33 7.25 6.40
C HIS A 53 9.35 7.60 5.32
N THR A 54 9.24 8.82 4.79
CA THR A 54 10.32 9.42 4.02
C THR A 54 11.02 10.52 4.82
N ALA A 55 12.28 10.78 4.47
CA ALA A 55 13.11 11.78 5.13
C ALA A 55 13.77 12.69 4.09
N ASN A 56 13.55 14.01 4.19
CA ASN A 56 14.11 15.01 3.27
C ASN A 56 14.96 16.01 4.04
N LEU A 57 16.24 16.13 3.66
CA LEU A 57 17.14 17.14 4.23
C LEU A 57 16.91 18.50 3.56
N VAL A 58 16.54 19.49 4.35
CA VAL A 58 16.32 20.89 3.94
C VAL A 58 17.17 21.77 4.84
N ASP A 59 18.21 22.35 4.27
CA ASP A 59 19.25 23.08 5.01
C ASP A 59 19.84 22.20 6.13
N ASP A 60 19.66 22.60 7.39
CA ASP A 60 20.11 21.93 8.60
C ASP A 60 19.00 21.12 9.30
N ARG A 61 17.91 20.81 8.59
CA ARG A 61 16.73 20.12 9.15
C ARG A 61 16.32 18.93 8.29
N ILE A 62 15.87 17.85 8.93
CA ILE A 62 15.30 16.69 8.24
C ILE A 62 13.79 16.68 8.45
N PHE A 63 13.03 16.77 7.37
CA PHE A 63 11.58 16.57 7.38
C PHE A 63 11.28 15.07 7.33
N ILE A 64 10.62 14.56 8.35
CA ILE A 64 10.16 13.18 8.49
C ILE A 64 8.67 13.18 8.15
N MET A 65 8.27 12.48 7.08
CA MET A 65 6.92 12.60 6.52
C MET A 65 6.26 11.24 6.34
N GLY A 66 5.00 11.14 6.78
CA GLY A 66 4.18 9.93 6.71
C GLY A 66 4.77 8.77 7.53
N ASN A 67 4.02 7.69 7.70
CA ASN A 67 4.46 6.42 8.29
C ASN A 67 3.29 5.44 8.35
N LEU A 68 3.57 4.16 8.62
CA LEU A 68 2.52 3.19 8.93
C LEU A 68 2.10 3.32 10.39
N SER A 69 3.07 3.21 11.30
CA SER A 69 2.96 3.29 12.75
C SER A 69 1.93 2.32 13.35
N TYR A 70 1.81 2.34 14.67
CA TYR A 70 0.75 1.61 15.35
C TYR A 70 -0.62 2.28 15.13
N PRO A 71 -1.73 1.51 15.06
CA PRO A 71 -3.06 2.06 14.82
C PRO A 71 -3.48 3.20 15.77
N PHE A 72 -3.10 3.12 17.05
CA PHE A 72 -3.46 4.13 18.06
C PHE A 72 -2.74 5.48 17.90
N VAL A 73 -1.70 5.56 17.07
CA VAL A 73 -0.97 6.81 16.78
C VAL A 73 -1.63 7.60 15.64
N ARG A 74 -2.41 6.94 14.79
CA ARG A 74 -2.90 7.51 13.52
C ARG A 74 -3.99 8.55 13.77
N THR A 75 -3.79 9.78 13.28
CA THR A 75 -4.70 10.92 13.51
C THR A 75 -5.51 11.35 12.28
N GLY A 76 -5.56 10.51 11.24
CA GLY A 76 -6.33 10.74 10.02
C GLY A 76 -5.59 11.49 8.89
N THR A 77 -4.69 12.42 9.22
CA THR A 77 -3.84 13.14 8.25
C THR A 77 -2.37 12.78 8.40
N MET A 78 -1.63 12.77 7.30
CA MET A 78 -0.20 12.47 7.27
C MET A 78 0.61 13.21 8.36
N GLN A 79 1.48 12.48 9.06
CA GLN A 79 2.42 13.05 10.01
C GLN A 79 3.51 13.88 9.28
N VAL A 80 3.86 15.04 9.85
CA VAL A 80 5.02 15.83 9.43
C VAL A 80 5.80 16.30 10.67
N LEU A 81 7.01 15.76 10.83
CA LEU A 81 7.93 16.13 11.91
C LEU A 81 9.22 16.73 11.31
N VAL A 82 9.93 17.48 12.13
CA VAL A 82 11.23 18.08 11.76
C VAL A 82 12.25 17.71 12.81
N LEU A 83 13.33 17.08 12.38
CA LEU A 83 14.52 16.81 13.17
C LEU A 83 15.59 17.87 12.88
N ASP A 84 16.01 18.58 13.90
CA ASP A 84 17.15 19.51 13.85
C ASP A 84 18.46 18.70 13.80
N THR A 85 19.33 18.94 12.81
CA THR A 85 20.53 18.11 12.59
C THR A 85 21.70 18.44 13.53
N ILE A 86 21.58 19.48 14.35
CA ILE A 86 22.63 19.92 15.28
C ILE A 86 22.28 19.48 16.70
N SER A 87 21.07 19.79 17.14
CA SER A 87 20.57 19.49 18.49
C SER A 87 19.84 18.16 18.61
N TYR A 88 19.47 17.56 17.47
CA TYR A 88 18.62 16.37 17.41
C TYR A 88 17.27 16.54 18.10
N ARG A 89 16.76 17.78 18.23
CA ARG A 89 15.39 17.99 18.69
C ARG A 89 14.41 17.65 17.57
N ILE A 90 13.32 16.96 17.93
CA ILE A 90 12.20 16.68 17.03
C ILE A 90 11.02 17.57 17.42
N ASP A 91 10.49 18.29 16.45
CA ASP A 91 9.32 19.16 16.59
C ASP A 91 8.24 18.80 15.55
N ARG A 92 6.97 19.02 15.89
CA ARG A 92 5.87 18.92 14.90
C ARG A 92 5.90 20.09 13.95
N PHE A 93 5.87 19.82 12.65
CA PHE A 93 5.70 20.87 11.65
C PHE A 93 4.22 21.22 11.53
N GLN A 94 3.88 22.49 11.73
CA GLN A 94 2.50 22.93 11.63
C GLN A 94 2.08 22.97 10.17
N THR A 95 0.98 22.28 9.85
CA THR A 95 0.44 22.20 8.49
C THR A 95 -0.98 22.73 8.39
N THR A 96 -1.31 23.29 7.24
CA THR A 96 -2.66 23.78 6.89
C THR A 96 -3.04 23.34 5.48
N GLY A 97 -4.26 23.62 5.02
CA GLY A 97 -4.71 23.25 3.67
C GLY A 97 -5.24 21.82 3.57
N GLU A 98 -5.27 21.27 2.35
CA GLU A 98 -5.80 19.93 2.07
C GLU A 98 -4.67 18.91 2.18
N ALA A 99 -4.50 18.34 3.37
CA ALA A 99 -3.45 17.36 3.64
C ALA A 99 -3.81 15.97 3.10
N PRO A 100 -2.81 15.16 2.69
CA PRO A 100 -3.03 13.75 2.42
C PRO A 100 -3.55 13.03 3.68
N PRO A 101 -4.36 11.96 3.49
CA PRO A 101 -4.67 11.01 4.56
C PRO A 101 -3.41 10.38 5.17
N TRP A 102 -3.58 9.58 6.22
CA TRP A 102 -2.47 8.83 6.82
C TRP A 102 -1.85 7.85 5.81
N ILE A 103 -0.60 8.11 5.41
CA ILE A 103 0.07 7.46 4.28
C ILE A 103 1.46 6.94 4.64
N HIS A 104 1.81 5.78 4.11
CA HIS A 104 3.12 5.12 4.26
C HIS A 104 3.60 4.52 2.93
N LYS A 105 4.88 4.14 2.85
CA LYS A 105 5.50 3.60 1.62
C LYS A 105 5.32 4.52 0.39
N HIS A 106 5.15 5.81 0.63
CA HIS A 106 5.08 6.83 -0.42
C HIS A 106 6.49 7.26 -0.80
N SER A 107 6.62 7.95 -1.93
CA SER A 107 7.84 8.69 -2.26
C SER A 107 7.66 10.16 -1.93
N SER A 108 8.77 10.81 -1.60
CA SER A 108 8.81 12.25 -1.41
C SER A 108 10.05 12.83 -2.08
N GLU A 109 9.91 14.02 -2.65
CA GLU A 109 10.97 14.71 -3.37
C GLU A 109 10.98 16.20 -3.02
N LEU A 110 12.17 16.77 -2.79
CA LEU A 110 12.32 18.21 -2.70
C LEU A 110 12.22 18.86 -4.07
N VAL A 111 11.30 19.80 -4.19
CA VAL A 111 11.02 20.53 -5.43
C VAL A 111 11.13 22.03 -5.23
N GLU A 112 11.07 22.80 -6.32
CA GLU A 112 11.08 24.27 -6.29
C GLU A 112 12.32 24.88 -5.59
N ASN A 113 13.47 24.25 -5.78
CA ASN A 113 14.74 24.58 -5.12
C ASN A 113 14.64 24.49 -3.59
N GLY A 114 14.03 23.41 -3.08
CA GLY A 114 13.95 23.13 -1.64
C GLY A 114 12.87 23.93 -0.91
N ARG A 115 11.93 24.55 -1.63
CA ARG A 115 10.84 25.33 -1.01
C ARG A 115 9.56 24.53 -0.81
N ALA A 116 9.46 23.35 -1.40
CA ALA A 116 8.32 22.46 -1.26
C ALA A 116 8.75 20.99 -1.31
N ILE A 117 7.92 20.12 -0.74
CA ILE A 117 8.04 18.67 -0.86
C ILE A 117 6.85 18.13 -1.65
N LEU A 118 7.13 17.34 -2.67
CA LEU A 118 6.16 16.61 -3.46
C LEU A 118 6.05 15.18 -2.92
N VAL A 119 4.83 14.72 -2.67
CA VAL A 119 4.50 13.38 -2.16
C VAL A 119 3.66 12.63 -3.18
N ARG A 120 4.05 11.39 -3.49
CA ARG A 120 3.44 10.54 -4.52
C ARG A 120 3.36 9.08 -4.11
N GLY A 121 2.36 8.39 -4.66
CA GLY A 121 2.16 6.96 -4.43
C GLY A 121 2.00 6.64 -2.95
N GLY A 122 2.24 5.39 -2.58
CA GLY A 122 2.09 4.91 -1.21
C GLY A 122 0.70 4.38 -0.89
N LEU A 123 0.54 3.96 0.35
CA LEU A 123 -0.63 3.26 0.86
C LEU A 123 -1.26 4.05 2.01
N ILE A 124 -2.56 4.24 1.92
CA ILE A 124 -3.41 4.94 2.87
C ILE A 124 -3.98 3.94 3.86
N CYS A 125 -3.93 4.32 5.14
CA CYS A 125 -4.49 3.56 6.25
C CYS A 125 -5.54 4.39 6.98
N GLY A 126 -6.58 3.74 7.50
CA GLY A 126 -7.50 4.35 8.45
C GLY A 126 -8.71 3.46 8.70
N SER A 127 -9.40 3.74 9.80
CA SER A 127 -10.50 2.90 10.30
C SER A 127 -11.71 2.82 9.38
N GLN A 128 -11.82 3.74 8.42
CA GLN A 128 -12.90 3.77 7.44
C GLN A 128 -12.68 2.84 6.24
N TRP A 129 -11.47 2.28 6.07
CA TRP A 129 -11.17 1.38 4.96
C TRP A 129 -10.91 -0.04 5.49
N PRO A 130 -11.58 -1.07 4.93
CA PRO A 130 -11.39 -2.46 5.36
C PRO A 130 -10.02 -3.03 4.95
N ALA A 131 -9.32 -2.37 4.02
CA ALA A 131 -7.99 -2.74 3.55
C ALA A 131 -7.15 -1.49 3.25
N LEU A 132 -5.84 -1.68 3.04
CA LEU A 132 -4.94 -0.61 2.60
C LEU A 132 -5.35 -0.06 1.23
N VAL A 133 -5.50 1.25 1.11
CA VAL A 133 -5.91 1.92 -0.13
C VAL A 133 -4.71 2.54 -0.81
N GLU A 134 -4.56 2.36 -2.11
CA GLU A 134 -3.53 3.06 -2.87
C GLU A 134 -3.79 4.57 -2.88
N ASN A 135 -2.76 5.37 -2.58
CA ASN A 135 -2.80 6.79 -2.86
C ASN A 135 -2.59 7.03 -4.36
N ILE A 136 -3.65 7.45 -5.02
CA ILE A 136 -3.64 7.75 -6.45
C ILE A 136 -3.41 9.23 -6.72
N ASP A 137 -3.22 10.09 -5.72
CA ASP A 137 -3.03 11.53 -5.93
C ASP A 137 -1.66 12.05 -5.51
N ASP A 138 -1.28 13.15 -6.13
CA ASP A 138 -0.03 13.85 -5.89
C ASP A 138 -0.30 15.01 -4.93
N TRP A 139 0.57 15.18 -3.94
CA TRP A 139 0.41 16.18 -2.88
C TRP A 139 1.65 17.05 -2.78
N ARG A 140 1.47 18.34 -2.48
CA ARG A 140 2.56 19.29 -2.31
C ARG A 140 2.46 19.99 -0.97
N LEU A 141 3.55 20.00 -0.22
CA LEU A 141 3.70 20.78 1.01
C LEU A 141 4.64 21.96 0.77
N GLY A 142 4.15 23.19 0.90
CA GLY A 142 4.99 24.39 0.91
C GLY A 142 5.71 24.54 2.25
N LEU A 143 7.05 24.53 2.27
CA LEU A 143 7.85 24.53 3.51
C LEU A 143 7.90 25.88 4.23
N ASN A 144 7.67 26.97 3.50
CA ASN A 144 7.61 28.31 4.11
C ASN A 144 6.25 28.59 4.77
N THR A 145 5.18 27.99 4.25
CA THR A 145 3.80 28.28 4.66
C THR A 145 3.17 27.16 5.48
N GLY A 146 3.73 25.95 5.43
CA GLY A 146 3.11 24.75 5.96
C GLY A 146 1.84 24.32 5.20
N ARG A 147 1.56 24.90 4.03
CA ARG A 147 0.31 24.65 3.32
C ARG A 147 0.41 23.42 2.42
N TRP A 148 -0.51 22.49 2.60
CA TRP A 148 -0.75 21.36 1.71
C TRP A 148 -1.69 21.73 0.56
N GLU A 149 -1.37 21.18 -0.61
CA GLU A 149 -2.16 21.25 -1.84
C GLU A 149 -2.26 19.85 -2.46
N ARG A 150 -3.48 19.40 -2.72
CA ARG A 150 -3.73 18.22 -3.58
C ARG A 150 -3.60 18.67 -5.04
N LEU A 151 -2.58 18.15 -5.72
CA LEU A 151 -2.23 18.57 -7.09
C LEU A 151 -3.07 17.87 -8.15
N THR A 152 -3.54 16.66 -7.86
CA THR A 152 -4.36 15.87 -8.78
C THR A 152 -5.64 15.43 -8.11
N ARG A 153 -6.69 15.26 -8.91
CA ARG A 153 -7.94 14.62 -8.50
C ARG A 153 -8.32 13.61 -9.56
N ARG A 154 -7.74 12.41 -9.44
CA ARG A 154 -7.98 11.35 -10.42
C ARG A 154 -9.38 10.75 -10.17
N PRO A 155 -10.34 10.85 -11.11
CA PRO A 155 -11.72 10.37 -10.93
C PRO A 155 -11.81 8.85 -11.15
N TRP A 156 -10.87 8.11 -10.58
CA TRP A 156 -10.73 6.68 -10.82
C TRP A 156 -11.70 5.91 -9.93
N THR A 157 -12.55 5.09 -10.57
CA THR A 157 -13.43 4.19 -9.84
C THR A 157 -12.61 3.03 -9.30
N ARG A 158 -12.84 2.67 -8.03
CA ARG A 158 -12.04 1.67 -7.33
C ARG A 158 -12.92 0.77 -6.48
N PHE A 159 -12.59 -0.51 -6.49
CA PHE A 159 -13.26 -1.55 -5.70
C PHE A 159 -12.24 -2.38 -4.93
N THR A 160 -12.66 -2.90 -3.79
CA THR A 160 -11.94 -3.92 -3.03
C THR A 160 -12.88 -5.08 -2.76
N PHE A 161 -12.44 -6.28 -3.12
CA PHE A 161 -13.16 -7.52 -2.93
C PHE A 161 -12.51 -8.30 -1.79
N VAL A 162 -13.27 -8.61 -0.74
CA VAL A 162 -12.79 -9.35 0.44
C VAL A 162 -13.78 -10.46 0.78
N ARG A 163 -13.31 -11.54 1.41
CA ARG A 163 -14.22 -12.57 1.90
C ARG A 163 -15.02 -12.02 3.09
N THR A 164 -16.32 -12.26 3.10
CA THR A 164 -17.24 -11.83 4.18
C THR A 164 -16.91 -12.44 5.55
N ASP A 165 -16.23 -13.59 5.57
CA ASP A 165 -15.78 -14.26 6.79
C ASP A 165 -14.47 -13.70 7.36
N GLY A 166 -13.85 -12.73 6.67
CA GLY A 166 -12.59 -12.11 7.08
C GLY A 166 -11.36 -13.00 6.91
N MET A 167 -11.50 -14.17 6.27
CA MET A 167 -10.39 -15.08 6.01
C MET A 167 -9.62 -14.67 4.74
N PRO A 168 -8.33 -15.07 4.61
CA PRO A 168 -7.59 -14.92 3.38
C PRO A 168 -8.25 -15.68 2.21
N ASN A 169 -8.07 -15.19 0.98
CA ASN A 169 -8.44 -15.92 -0.22
C ASN A 169 -7.46 -17.07 -0.52
N HIS A 170 -7.90 -18.00 -1.37
CA HIS A 170 -7.16 -19.21 -1.69
C HIS A 170 -6.38 -19.11 -3.02
N LEU A 171 -6.43 -17.97 -3.71
CA LEU A 171 -5.96 -17.80 -5.08
C LEU A 171 -4.50 -18.18 -5.29
N TYR A 172 -3.62 -17.82 -4.35
CA TYR A 172 -2.21 -18.22 -4.41
C TYR A 172 -2.03 -19.74 -4.50
N TRP A 173 -2.71 -20.47 -3.61
CA TRP A 173 -2.61 -21.92 -3.53
C TRP A 173 -3.26 -22.59 -4.73
N LEU A 174 -4.39 -22.06 -5.18
CA LEU A 174 -5.08 -22.56 -6.37
C LEU A 174 -4.26 -22.34 -7.64
N GLY A 175 -3.64 -21.17 -7.82
CA GLY A 175 -2.73 -20.90 -8.92
C GLY A 175 -1.49 -21.80 -8.91
N ARG A 176 -0.97 -22.12 -7.72
CA ARG A 176 0.13 -23.10 -7.57
C ARG A 176 -0.33 -24.51 -7.94
N LEU A 177 -1.52 -24.93 -7.51
CA LEU A 177 -2.10 -26.23 -7.84
C LEU A 177 -2.24 -26.40 -9.37
N LEU A 178 -2.76 -25.38 -10.08
CA LEU A 178 -2.87 -25.40 -11.54
C LEU A 178 -1.49 -25.56 -12.21
N LYS A 179 -0.48 -24.80 -11.76
CA LYS A 179 0.90 -24.91 -12.29
C LYS A 179 1.51 -26.29 -12.04
N ASP A 180 1.24 -26.90 -10.89
CA ASP A 180 1.75 -28.23 -10.57
C ASP A 180 1.03 -29.33 -11.38
N ARG A 181 -0.29 -29.23 -11.59
CA ARG A 181 -1.06 -30.12 -12.48
C ARG A 181 -0.56 -30.04 -13.93
N ALA A 182 -0.33 -28.84 -14.44
CA ALA A 182 0.25 -28.64 -15.78
C ALA A 182 1.65 -29.26 -15.94
N ARG A 183 2.38 -29.45 -14.84
CA ARG A 183 3.70 -30.09 -14.80
C ARG A 183 3.66 -31.58 -14.45
N GLY A 184 2.46 -32.17 -14.32
CA GLY A 184 2.29 -33.59 -13.98
C GLY A 184 2.76 -33.96 -12.57
N LYS A 185 2.85 -33.00 -11.64
CA LYS A 185 3.25 -33.27 -10.25
C LYS A 185 2.06 -33.77 -9.42
N SER A 186 2.33 -34.65 -8.47
CA SER A 186 1.29 -35.13 -7.54
C SER A 186 0.78 -34.01 -6.64
N GLU A 187 -0.52 -34.00 -6.38
CA GLU A 187 -1.19 -32.99 -5.53
C GLU A 187 -0.63 -32.96 -4.10
N SER A 188 -0.08 -34.07 -3.61
CA SER A 188 0.58 -34.12 -2.30
C SER A 188 1.83 -33.23 -2.18
N LYS A 189 2.43 -32.79 -3.29
CA LYS A 189 3.64 -31.94 -3.30
C LYS A 189 3.36 -30.44 -3.43
N SER A 190 2.12 -30.05 -3.73
CA SER A 190 1.78 -28.62 -3.94
C SER A 190 1.63 -27.86 -2.61
N GLY A 191 1.69 -28.54 -1.47
CA GLY A 191 1.41 -27.96 -0.15
C GLY A 191 -0.07 -27.65 0.05
N PHE A 192 -0.94 -28.11 -0.86
CA PHE A 192 -2.38 -27.96 -0.78
C PHE A 192 -2.90 -28.79 0.40
N ARG A 193 -3.31 -28.08 1.47
CA ARG A 193 -3.77 -28.71 2.70
C ARG A 193 -5.17 -29.28 2.47
N ALA A 194 -5.45 -30.45 3.05
CA ALA A 194 -6.80 -31.05 3.06
C ALA A 194 -7.86 -30.11 3.67
N GLU A 195 -7.44 -29.11 4.42
CA GLU A 195 -8.26 -28.01 4.93
C GLU A 195 -8.83 -27.13 3.83
N PHE A 196 -8.04 -26.76 2.81
CA PHE A 196 -8.52 -25.94 1.69
C PHE A 196 -9.60 -26.65 0.86
N LEU A 197 -9.52 -27.98 0.72
CA LEU A 197 -10.58 -28.78 0.08
C LEU A 197 -11.90 -28.75 0.85
N ARG A 198 -11.87 -28.57 2.17
CA ARG A 198 -13.09 -28.44 2.96
C ARG A 198 -13.77 -27.10 2.68
N ASP A 199 -12.98 -26.04 2.61
CA ASP A 199 -13.49 -24.68 2.44
C ASP A 199 -14.00 -24.44 1.00
N LEU A 200 -13.26 -24.95 0.01
CA LEU A 200 -13.59 -24.79 -1.42
C LEU A 200 -14.66 -25.78 -1.92
N GLY A 201 -15.02 -26.77 -1.11
CA GLY A 201 -15.96 -27.83 -1.49
C GLY A 201 -15.35 -28.92 -2.36
N ALA A 202 -16.20 -29.89 -2.75
CA ALA A 202 -15.77 -31.11 -3.44
C ALA A 202 -15.32 -30.89 -4.90
N ASP A 203 -15.78 -29.82 -5.56
CA ASP A 203 -15.49 -29.50 -6.96
C ASP A 203 -15.19 -27.99 -7.13
N PRO A 204 -13.99 -27.53 -6.74
CA PRO A 204 -13.63 -26.12 -6.86
C PRO A 204 -13.61 -25.68 -8.32
N ARG A 205 -14.12 -24.49 -8.61
CA ARG A 205 -14.21 -23.90 -9.96
C ARG A 205 -12.88 -23.37 -10.48
N LEU A 206 -11.89 -24.28 -10.57
CA LEU A 206 -10.54 -23.98 -11.04
C LEU A 206 -10.51 -23.51 -12.50
N ASP A 207 -11.52 -23.85 -13.30
CA ASP A 207 -11.71 -23.38 -14.67
C ASP A 207 -11.85 -21.86 -14.76
N LEU A 208 -12.35 -21.22 -13.70
CA LEU A 208 -12.52 -19.76 -13.67
C LEU A 208 -11.22 -19.01 -13.36
N LEU A 209 -10.20 -19.65 -12.80
CA LEU A 209 -8.94 -18.99 -12.43
C LEU A 209 -8.20 -18.40 -13.64
N GLU A 210 -8.22 -19.09 -14.78
CA GLU A 210 -7.56 -18.61 -16.01
C GLU A 210 -8.24 -17.38 -16.61
N THR A 211 -9.51 -17.13 -16.23
CA THR A 211 -10.34 -16.02 -16.74
C THR A 211 -10.73 -15.03 -15.65
N LEU A 212 -10.17 -15.16 -14.44
CA LEU A 212 -10.53 -14.35 -13.28
C LEU A 212 -10.39 -12.85 -13.55
N TYR A 213 -9.30 -12.46 -14.21
CA TYR A 213 -8.99 -11.08 -14.57
C TYR A 213 -9.29 -10.77 -16.04
N ALA A 214 -10.26 -11.47 -16.64
CA ALA A 214 -10.70 -11.30 -18.02
C ALA A 214 -12.24 -11.28 -18.06
N PRO A 215 -12.87 -10.10 -17.89
CA PRO A 215 -14.31 -9.98 -17.89
C PRO A 215 -14.91 -10.19 -19.28
N ASP A 216 -16.17 -10.62 -19.33
CA ASP A 216 -16.91 -10.85 -20.59
C ASP A 216 -17.38 -9.53 -21.24
N ILE A 217 -16.42 -8.64 -21.50
CA ILE A 217 -16.58 -7.39 -22.21
C ILE A 217 -15.41 -7.23 -23.20
N PRO A 218 -15.55 -6.44 -24.29
CA PRO A 218 -14.45 -6.19 -25.21
C PRO A 218 -13.24 -5.57 -24.49
N HIS A 219 -12.12 -6.28 -24.51
CA HIS A 219 -10.87 -5.83 -23.88
C HIS A 219 -9.65 -6.36 -24.64
N SER A 220 -8.50 -5.74 -24.38
CA SER A 220 -7.19 -6.27 -24.80
C SER A 220 -6.28 -6.43 -23.59
N LYS A 221 -5.41 -7.45 -23.60
CA LYS A 221 -4.44 -7.67 -22.53
C LYS A 221 -3.30 -6.67 -22.63
N ILE A 222 -2.95 -6.04 -21.51
CA ILE A 222 -1.74 -5.24 -21.39
C ILE A 222 -0.62 -6.15 -20.86
N PRO A 223 0.61 -6.10 -21.41
CA PRO A 223 1.72 -6.90 -20.90
C PRO A 223 1.98 -6.68 -19.41
N GLU A 224 2.35 -7.76 -18.72
CA GLU A 224 2.80 -7.68 -17.33
C GLU A 224 4.13 -6.92 -17.24
N ILE A 225 4.31 -6.18 -16.15
CA ILE A 225 5.55 -5.47 -15.85
C ILE A 225 6.39 -6.41 -14.96
N ALA A 226 7.65 -6.66 -15.34
CA ALA A 226 8.46 -7.73 -14.75
C ALA A 226 8.63 -7.66 -13.22
N ASP A 227 8.66 -6.44 -12.67
CA ASP A 227 8.88 -6.20 -11.24
C ASP A 227 7.58 -6.10 -10.43
N GLU A 228 6.42 -6.25 -11.07
CA GLU A 228 5.14 -6.22 -10.38
C GLU A 228 4.62 -7.64 -10.12
N TYR A 229 4.27 -7.90 -8.87
CA TYR A 229 3.79 -9.21 -8.44
C TYR A 229 2.26 -9.23 -8.38
N ARG A 230 1.65 -10.17 -9.11
CA ARG A 230 0.19 -10.41 -9.18
C ARG A 230 -0.63 -9.16 -9.52
N VAL A 231 -0.11 -8.39 -10.46
CA VAL A 231 -0.82 -7.26 -11.05
C VAL A 231 -1.24 -7.65 -12.46
N HIS A 232 -2.53 -7.57 -12.73
CA HIS A 232 -3.12 -7.88 -14.02
C HIS A 232 -3.72 -6.62 -14.62
N ARG A 233 -3.53 -6.40 -15.92
CA ARG A 233 -4.02 -5.21 -16.61
C ARG A 233 -4.70 -5.54 -17.92
N LEU A 234 -5.82 -4.86 -18.12
CA LEU A 234 -6.56 -4.87 -19.36
C LEU A 234 -6.73 -3.44 -19.87
N CYS A 235 -6.84 -3.29 -21.18
CA CYS A 235 -7.34 -2.08 -21.82
C CYS A 235 -8.79 -2.33 -22.24
N VAL A 236 -9.70 -1.57 -21.66
CA VAL A 236 -11.14 -1.55 -21.95
C VAL A 236 -11.45 -0.17 -22.49
N GLU A 237 -11.94 -0.07 -23.74
CA GLU A 237 -12.26 1.23 -24.37
C GLU A 237 -11.13 2.28 -24.31
N GLY A 238 -9.86 1.85 -24.31
CA GLY A 238 -8.71 2.75 -24.19
C GLY A 238 -8.33 3.14 -22.75
N VAL A 239 -9.05 2.64 -21.74
CA VAL A 239 -8.78 2.85 -20.31
C VAL A 239 -8.18 1.60 -19.69
N THR A 240 -7.15 1.79 -18.87
CA THR A 240 -6.55 0.69 -18.11
C THR A 240 -7.45 0.28 -16.94
N VAL A 241 -7.80 -1.00 -16.89
CA VAL A 241 -8.38 -1.65 -15.70
C VAL A 241 -7.29 -2.50 -15.08
N ARG A 242 -6.86 -2.13 -13.87
CA ARG A 242 -5.82 -2.83 -13.10
C ARG A 242 -6.45 -3.63 -11.97
N TYR A 243 -6.05 -4.90 -11.89
CA TYR A 243 -6.35 -5.81 -10.79
C TYR A 243 -5.06 -6.03 -9.99
N VAL A 244 -5.14 -5.97 -8.67
CA VAL A 244 -4.05 -6.31 -7.76
C VAL A 244 -4.54 -7.40 -6.83
N GLU A 245 -3.91 -8.58 -6.89
CA GLU A 245 -4.25 -9.73 -6.04
C GLU A 245 -3.42 -9.70 -4.75
N GLY A 246 -4.09 -9.49 -3.62
CA GLY A 246 -3.55 -9.69 -2.28
C GLY A 246 -3.90 -11.06 -1.71
N SER A 247 -3.39 -11.35 -0.50
CA SER A 247 -3.76 -12.56 0.26
C SER A 247 -5.19 -12.50 0.78
N ASP A 248 -5.67 -11.31 1.12
CA ASP A 248 -6.96 -11.11 1.81
C ASP A 248 -7.94 -10.31 0.95
N ASP A 249 -7.45 -9.67 -0.09
CA ASP A 249 -8.23 -8.77 -0.93
C ASP A 249 -7.84 -8.85 -2.41
N ILE A 250 -8.75 -8.45 -3.29
CA ILE A 250 -8.45 -8.07 -4.66
C ILE A 250 -8.89 -6.63 -4.88
N LYS A 251 -7.99 -5.81 -5.42
CA LYS A 251 -8.28 -4.41 -5.74
C LYS A 251 -8.45 -4.23 -7.23
N VAL A 252 -9.49 -3.51 -7.62
CA VAL A 252 -9.73 -3.10 -9.00
C VAL A 252 -9.65 -1.58 -9.07
N THR A 253 -8.83 -1.07 -9.98
CA THR A 253 -8.70 0.35 -10.27
C THR A 253 -8.98 0.59 -11.75
N VAL A 254 -9.98 1.42 -12.05
CA VAL A 254 -10.23 1.96 -13.38
C VAL A 254 -9.45 3.26 -13.53
N GLU A 255 -8.32 3.22 -14.23
CA GLU A 255 -7.36 4.32 -14.33
C GLU A 255 -7.79 5.38 -15.37
N GLY A 256 -9.03 5.81 -15.27
CA GLY A 256 -9.67 6.78 -16.16
C GLY A 256 -11.16 6.86 -15.88
N VAL A 257 -11.94 7.16 -16.92
CA VAL A 257 -13.40 7.18 -16.87
C VAL A 257 -13.92 6.17 -17.88
N LEU A 258 -14.74 5.22 -17.41
CA LEU A 258 -15.47 4.27 -18.23
C LEU A 258 -16.98 4.49 -18.03
N PRO A 259 -17.82 4.08 -18.99
CA PRO A 259 -19.27 4.06 -18.79
C PRO A 259 -19.66 3.23 -17.56
N ASP A 260 -20.63 3.70 -16.77
CA ASP A 260 -21.09 3.02 -15.54
C ASP A 260 -21.46 1.55 -15.80
N GLN A 261 -22.09 1.27 -16.96
CA GLN A 261 -22.43 -0.10 -17.36
C GLN A 261 -21.19 -0.99 -17.54
N THR A 262 -20.11 -0.45 -18.12
CA THR A 262 -18.85 -1.18 -18.33
C THR A 262 -18.13 -1.43 -16.99
N VAL A 263 -18.16 -0.43 -16.10
CA VAL A 263 -17.60 -0.55 -14.74
C VAL A 263 -18.37 -1.60 -13.93
N GLU A 264 -19.71 -1.56 -13.95
CA GLU A 264 -20.55 -2.53 -13.24
C GLU A 264 -20.44 -3.94 -13.83
N ALA A 265 -20.36 -4.09 -15.15
CA ALA A 265 -20.12 -5.39 -15.77
C ALA A 265 -18.77 -5.99 -15.32
N THR A 266 -17.71 -5.17 -15.30
CA THR A 266 -16.38 -5.57 -14.79
C THR A 266 -16.45 -6.00 -13.33
N ARG A 267 -17.15 -5.21 -12.49
CA ARG A 267 -17.30 -5.47 -11.05
C ARG A 267 -18.06 -6.77 -10.77
N LEU A 268 -19.19 -6.98 -11.45
CA LEU A 268 -20.05 -8.15 -11.28
C LEU A 268 -19.40 -9.43 -11.80
N ASP A 269 -18.67 -9.36 -12.91
CA ASP A 269 -17.93 -10.50 -13.44
C ASP A 269 -16.90 -11.01 -12.43
N LEU A 270 -16.06 -10.12 -11.89
CA LEU A 270 -15.08 -10.49 -10.87
C LEU A 270 -15.75 -11.01 -9.60
N LEU A 271 -16.81 -10.34 -9.11
CA LEU A 271 -17.56 -10.78 -7.93
C LEU A 271 -18.06 -12.22 -8.10
N THR A 272 -18.76 -12.49 -9.20
CA THR A 272 -19.37 -13.79 -9.47
C THR A 272 -18.33 -14.89 -9.59
N LYS A 273 -17.20 -14.60 -10.27
CA LYS A 273 -16.10 -15.56 -10.40
C LYS A 273 -15.44 -15.83 -9.05
N LEU A 274 -15.20 -14.80 -8.24
CA LEU A 274 -14.60 -14.98 -6.92
C LEU A 274 -15.50 -15.78 -5.99
N GLU A 275 -16.79 -15.48 -5.92
CA GLU A 275 -17.73 -16.26 -5.10
C GLU A 275 -17.75 -17.74 -5.51
N ALA A 276 -17.69 -18.02 -6.82
CA ALA A 276 -17.65 -19.38 -7.34
C ALA A 276 -16.31 -20.10 -7.09
N ILE A 277 -15.18 -19.39 -7.17
CA ILE A 277 -13.84 -19.94 -6.92
C ILE A 277 -13.63 -20.21 -5.43
N GLU A 278 -13.97 -19.23 -4.59
CA GLU A 278 -13.75 -19.25 -3.15
C GLU A 278 -14.81 -20.05 -2.38
N ASN A 279 -15.92 -20.41 -3.05
CA ASN A 279 -17.09 -21.05 -2.45
C ASN A 279 -17.55 -20.32 -1.17
N ALA A 280 -17.49 -19.00 -1.20
CA ALA A 280 -17.75 -18.12 -0.07
C ALA A 280 -18.33 -16.79 -0.56
N SER A 281 -19.11 -16.12 0.28
CA SER A 281 -19.63 -14.79 -0.03
C SER A 281 -18.51 -13.75 0.01
N ILE A 282 -18.52 -12.85 -0.98
CA ILE A 282 -17.50 -11.82 -1.17
C ILE A 282 -18.15 -10.44 -1.02
N ASP A 283 -17.58 -9.60 -0.16
CA ASP A 283 -17.95 -8.20 -0.06
C ASP A 283 -17.20 -7.39 -1.12
N CYS A 284 -17.94 -6.56 -1.86
CA CYS A 284 -17.38 -5.60 -2.80
C CYS A 284 -17.54 -4.19 -2.24
N ILE A 285 -16.44 -3.60 -1.78
CA ILE A 285 -16.40 -2.25 -1.22
C ILE A 285 -15.94 -1.24 -2.28
N THR A 286 -16.75 -0.20 -2.52
CA THR A 286 -16.33 0.96 -3.32
C THR A 286 -15.40 1.85 -2.50
N VAL A 287 -14.24 2.22 -3.07
CA VAL A 287 -13.19 2.95 -2.35
C VAL A 287 -13.20 4.43 -2.69
N THR A 288 -13.56 5.26 -1.71
CA THR A 288 -13.53 6.73 -1.77
C THR A 288 -12.47 7.30 -0.82
N VAL A 289 -11.67 8.26 -1.30
CA VAL A 289 -10.59 8.95 -0.54
C VAL A 289 -10.68 10.46 -0.73
#